data_AF-W4M6X4-F1
#
_entry.id   AF-W4M6X4-F1
#
_cell.length_a   1.000
_cell.length_b   1.000
_cell.length_c   1.000
_cell.angle_alpha   90.00
_cell.angle_beta   90.00
_cell.angle_gamma   90.00
#
_symmetry.space_group_name_H-M   'P 1'
#
loop_
_entity.id
_entity.type
_entity.pdbx_description
1 polymer ?
#
loop_
_entity_poly.entity_id
_entity_poly.type
_entity_poly.pdbx_seq_one_letter_code
_entity_poly.pdbx_strand_id
1 'polypeptide(L)'
;MHKTLLAFVVASLIALGVTGVPAQTVDFETVPVGTTWQNPPDIPGDVVLTQNNIAMSVEEFFVNGVNTFGVARIVPGGDPFAPSGTHALHTNTINVKFDFAALPPVVLAHFEYVDLGGIKNFQINNTPLQEIPNLNAIVSPAGFTVVVTANNVTVESVGGTPITSLLIGGQEDSV
;
A
#
# COMPACT_ATOMS: atom_id res chain seq x y z
N MET A 1 -8.49 -3.04 -15.02
CA MET A 1 -8.02 -2.13 -13.94
C MET A 1 -6.71 -2.70 -13.47
N HIS A 2 -5.65 -1.88 -13.48
CA HIS A 2 -4.28 -2.30 -13.14
C HIS A 2 -4.09 -2.10 -11.64
N LYS A 3 -3.72 -3.17 -10.93
CA LYS A 3 -3.50 -3.10 -9.49
C LYS A 3 -2.20 -2.37 -9.21
N THR A 4 -2.37 -1.20 -8.62
CA THR A 4 -1.36 -0.16 -8.60
C THR A 4 -1.52 0.66 -7.33
N LEU A 5 -0.40 1.05 -6.73
CA LEU A 5 -0.37 2.14 -5.76
C LEU A 5 0.06 3.42 -6.46
N LEU A 6 -0.72 4.48 -6.32
CA LEU A 6 -0.40 5.83 -6.79
C LEU A 6 -0.24 6.78 -5.60
N ALA A 7 0.80 7.61 -5.65
CA ALA A 7 1.04 8.70 -4.73
C ALA A 7 1.10 10.04 -5.50
N PHE A 8 0.31 11.01 -5.05
CA PHE A 8 0.28 12.35 -5.62
C PHE A 8 0.96 13.32 -4.68
N VAL A 9 1.91 14.06 -5.24
CA VAL A 9 2.77 14.97 -4.50
C VAL A 9 2.38 16.42 -4.74
N VAL A 10 2.52 17.26 -3.73
CA VAL A 10 2.43 18.71 -3.87
C VAL A 10 3.84 19.24 -4.12
N ALA A 11 4.05 19.88 -5.27
CA ALA A 11 5.15 20.82 -5.43
C ALA A 11 4.61 22.24 -5.23
N SER A 12 5.05 22.91 -4.17
CA SER A 12 4.85 24.36 -4.05
C SER A 12 5.69 25.07 -5.10
N LEU A 13 5.04 25.50 -6.18
CA LEU A 13 5.66 26.31 -7.23
C LEU A 13 4.92 27.64 -7.37
N ILE A 14 4.93 28.41 -6.29
CA ILE A 14 4.52 29.82 -6.30
C ILE A 14 5.70 30.62 -6.86
N ALA A 15 5.97 30.53 -8.17
CA ALA A 15 6.67 31.59 -8.93
C ALA A 15 6.85 31.32 -10.44
N LEU A 16 6.71 30.10 -10.99
CA LEU A 16 7.21 29.85 -12.37
C LEU A 16 6.34 28.99 -13.31
N GLY A 17 5.03 28.87 -13.08
CA GLY A 17 4.13 28.27 -14.08
C GLY A 17 4.45 26.81 -14.43
N VAL A 18 4.97 26.04 -13.46
CA VAL A 18 5.32 24.64 -13.67
C VAL A 18 4.06 23.79 -13.57
N THR A 19 3.82 23.01 -14.62
CA THR A 19 2.80 21.97 -14.73
C THR A 19 2.93 20.96 -13.58
N GLY A 20 1.81 20.48 -13.04
CA GLY A 20 1.76 19.61 -11.86
C GLY A 20 2.72 18.43 -11.89
N VAL A 21 3.23 18.03 -10.73
CA VAL A 21 4.13 16.88 -10.62
C VAL A 21 3.34 15.62 -11.01
N PRO A 22 3.88 14.76 -11.91
CA PRO A 22 3.23 13.51 -12.24
C PRO A 22 3.08 12.63 -10.99
N ALA A 23 1.97 11.91 -10.91
CA ALA A 23 1.78 10.87 -9.90
C ALA A 23 2.96 9.88 -9.94
N GLN A 24 3.42 9.48 -8.76
CA GLN A 24 4.42 8.42 -8.62
C GLN A 24 3.69 7.12 -8.35
N THR A 25 4.19 6.03 -8.91
CA THR A 25 3.41 4.79 -9.03
C THR A 25 4.25 3.59 -8.67
N VAL A 26 3.70 2.64 -7.90
CA VAL A 26 4.20 1.26 -7.82
C VAL A 26 3.27 0.38 -8.64
N ASP A 27 3.84 -0.26 -9.66
CA ASP A 27 3.15 -1.10 -10.64
C ASP A 27 3.80 -2.50 -10.68
N PHE A 28 2.98 -3.51 -10.39
CA PHE A 28 3.39 -4.90 -10.32
C PHE A 28 3.48 -5.60 -11.68
N GLU A 29 3.03 -4.97 -12.77
CA GLU A 29 3.16 -5.55 -14.12
C GLU A 29 4.62 -5.80 -14.53
N THR A 30 5.55 -5.01 -13.98
CA THR A 30 6.99 -5.14 -14.25
C THR A 30 7.69 -6.16 -13.36
N VAL A 31 7.02 -6.67 -12.32
CA VAL A 31 7.57 -7.66 -11.40
C VAL A 31 7.22 -9.06 -11.91
N PRO A 32 8.17 -10.02 -11.99
CA PRO A 32 7.87 -11.37 -12.45
C PRO A 32 6.81 -12.05 -11.59
N VAL A 33 5.83 -12.67 -12.24
CA VAL A 33 4.85 -13.54 -11.57
C VAL A 33 5.58 -14.67 -10.83
N GLY A 34 5.13 -14.96 -9.62
CA GLY A 34 5.74 -15.96 -8.76
C GLY A 34 6.90 -15.43 -7.92
N THR A 35 7.27 -14.15 -8.06
CA THR A 35 8.14 -13.48 -7.07
C THR A 35 7.47 -13.54 -5.71
N THR A 36 8.18 -14.02 -4.70
CA THR A 36 7.70 -14.15 -3.32
C THR A 36 8.62 -13.45 -2.35
N TRP A 37 8.04 -12.87 -1.30
CA TRP A 37 8.75 -12.32 -0.16
C TRP A 37 8.22 -12.96 1.11
N GLN A 38 9.10 -13.61 1.87
CA GLN A 38 8.78 -14.42 3.05
C GLN A 38 10.05 -14.70 3.86
N ASN A 39 9.88 -15.09 5.13
CA ASN A 39 11.00 -15.46 5.98
C ASN A 39 11.22 -16.99 5.99
N PRO A 40 12.42 -17.50 5.65
CA PRO A 40 13.56 -16.83 5.02
C PRO A 40 13.40 -16.69 3.48
N PRO A 41 14.15 -15.77 2.80
CA PRO A 41 15.28 -15.01 3.33
C PRO A 41 14.95 -13.64 3.91
N ASP A 42 13.73 -13.14 3.70
CA ASP A 42 13.37 -11.78 4.09
C ASP A 42 13.06 -11.70 5.59
N ILE A 43 13.36 -10.56 6.20
CA ILE A 43 12.96 -10.22 7.56
C ILE A 43 12.10 -8.95 7.57
N PRO A 44 11.27 -8.73 8.61
CA PRO A 44 10.51 -7.49 8.73
C PRO A 44 11.39 -6.24 8.61
N GLY A 45 10.95 -5.30 7.78
CA GLY A 45 11.66 -4.06 7.46
C GLY A 45 12.54 -4.14 6.20
N ASP A 46 12.75 -5.32 5.62
CA ASP A 46 13.53 -5.45 4.39
C ASP A 46 12.82 -4.75 3.24
N VAL A 47 13.55 -3.87 2.54
CA VAL A 47 13.08 -3.23 1.30
C VAL A 47 13.25 -4.22 0.16
N VAL A 48 12.12 -4.61 -0.45
CA VAL A 48 12.07 -5.70 -1.43
C VAL A 48 11.75 -5.24 -2.85
N LEU A 49 11.24 -4.02 -3.00
CA LEU A 49 10.99 -3.37 -4.28
C LEU A 49 11.20 -1.87 -4.15
N THR A 50 11.71 -1.23 -5.19
CA THR A 50 11.75 0.23 -5.29
C THR A 50 11.38 0.64 -6.71
N GLN A 51 10.34 1.45 -6.84
CA GLN A 51 9.86 1.99 -8.11
C GLN A 51 9.45 3.44 -7.92
N ASN A 52 9.83 4.31 -8.87
CA ASN A 52 9.43 5.72 -8.86
C ASN A 52 9.69 6.44 -7.51
N ASN A 53 10.85 6.13 -6.89
CA ASN A 53 11.26 6.63 -5.58
C ASN A 53 10.31 6.26 -4.42
N ILE A 54 9.50 5.22 -4.59
CA ILE A 54 8.71 4.60 -3.53
C ILE A 54 9.39 3.28 -3.18
N ALA A 55 9.85 3.15 -1.94
CA ALA A 55 10.38 1.90 -1.43
C ALA A 55 9.23 1.08 -0.83
N MET A 56 9.15 -0.20 -1.19
CA MET A 56 8.22 -1.15 -0.59
C MET A 56 9.01 -2.12 0.27
N SER A 57 8.71 -2.16 1.57
CA SER A 57 9.22 -3.15 2.51
C SER A 57 8.16 -4.20 2.86
N VAL A 58 8.62 -5.37 3.31
CA VAL A 58 7.78 -6.37 3.97
C VAL A 58 7.83 -6.20 5.48
N GLU A 59 6.70 -6.35 6.15
CA GLU A 59 6.53 -6.03 7.56
C GLU A 59 5.77 -7.14 8.30
N GLU A 60 5.91 -7.19 9.63
CA GLU A 60 5.14 -8.12 10.47
C GLU A 60 3.64 -7.83 10.35
N PHE A 61 2.85 -8.89 10.31
CA PHE A 61 1.40 -8.87 10.39
C PHE A 61 0.94 -9.10 11.83
N PHE A 62 0.19 -8.15 12.37
CA PHE A 62 -0.38 -8.19 13.70
C PHE A 62 -1.81 -8.72 13.67
N VAL A 63 -2.07 -9.79 14.43
CA VAL A 63 -3.41 -10.36 14.58
C VAL A 63 -3.59 -10.87 15.99
N ASN A 64 -4.69 -10.48 16.65
CA ASN A 64 -5.05 -10.92 18.00
C ASN A 64 -3.92 -10.77 19.04
N GLY A 65 -3.14 -9.69 18.97
CA GLY A 65 -2.05 -9.44 19.92
C GLY A 65 -0.72 -10.11 19.57
N VAL A 66 -0.61 -10.77 18.42
CA VAL A 66 0.57 -11.55 18.02
C VAL A 66 1.09 -11.08 16.67
N ASN A 67 2.41 -10.96 16.54
CA ASN A 67 3.10 -10.73 15.28
C ASN A 67 3.37 -12.04 14.54
N THR A 68 3.15 -12.02 13.24
CA THR A 68 3.35 -13.13 12.33
C THR A 68 4.00 -12.62 11.05
N PHE A 69 4.63 -13.50 10.28
CA PHE A 69 5.30 -13.12 9.03
C PHE A 69 5.12 -14.25 8.01
N GLY A 70 4.10 -14.09 7.18
CA GLY A 70 3.70 -15.03 6.15
C GLY A 70 4.40 -14.76 4.82
N VAL A 71 3.60 -14.62 3.76
CA VAL A 71 4.13 -14.50 2.39
C VAL A 71 3.39 -13.42 1.61
N ALA A 72 4.17 -12.60 0.91
CA ALA A 72 3.68 -11.74 -0.15
C ALA A 72 4.15 -12.32 -1.49
N ARG A 73 3.30 -12.32 -2.52
CA ARG A 73 3.66 -12.88 -3.82
C ARG A 73 3.02 -12.12 -4.98
N ILE A 74 3.71 -12.06 -6.11
CA ILE A 74 3.12 -11.57 -7.36
C ILE A 74 2.31 -12.69 -8.00
N VAL A 75 1.02 -12.46 -8.18
CA VAL A 75 0.09 -13.37 -8.88
C VAL A 75 -0.27 -12.82 -10.27
N PRO A 76 -0.56 -13.69 -11.26
CA PRO A 76 -0.92 -13.25 -12.59
C PRO A 76 -2.36 -12.74 -12.67
N GLY A 77 -2.68 -11.98 -13.72
CA GLY A 77 -4.05 -11.58 -14.01
C GLY A 77 -5.00 -12.76 -14.21
N GLY A 78 -6.20 -12.67 -13.63
CA GLY A 78 -7.18 -13.75 -13.61
C GLY A 78 -7.04 -14.74 -12.46
N ASP A 79 -6.01 -14.60 -11.61
CA ASP A 79 -5.98 -15.20 -10.28
C ASP A 79 -7.13 -14.61 -9.41
N PRO A 80 -7.75 -15.35 -8.47
CA PRO A 80 -8.78 -14.79 -7.58
C PRO A 80 -8.37 -13.51 -6.84
N PHE A 81 -7.06 -13.32 -6.62
CA PHE A 81 -6.47 -12.15 -5.99
C PHE A 81 -6.04 -11.06 -7.00
N ALA A 82 -6.34 -11.22 -8.29
CA ALA A 82 -5.99 -10.27 -9.34
C ALA A 82 -7.16 -10.05 -10.31
N PRO A 83 -7.54 -8.79 -10.62
CA PRO A 83 -8.48 -8.52 -11.69
C PRO A 83 -8.01 -9.19 -13.01
N SER A 84 -8.95 -9.50 -13.88
CA SER A 84 -8.64 -10.08 -15.19
C SER A 84 -7.62 -9.22 -15.95
N GLY A 85 -6.46 -9.81 -16.25
CA GLY A 85 -5.46 -9.25 -17.16
C GLY A 85 -4.37 -8.39 -16.52
N THR A 86 -4.26 -8.34 -15.18
CA THR A 86 -3.25 -7.52 -14.48
C THR A 86 -2.61 -8.27 -13.31
N HIS A 87 -1.31 -8.11 -13.09
CA HIS A 87 -0.61 -8.68 -11.95
C HIS A 87 -1.06 -8.00 -10.64
N ALA A 88 -0.94 -8.72 -9.53
CA ALA A 88 -1.26 -8.20 -8.21
C ALA A 88 -0.25 -8.68 -7.17
N LEU A 89 -0.04 -7.87 -6.13
CA LEU A 89 0.63 -8.30 -4.92
C LEU A 89 -0.38 -8.97 -4.00
N HIS A 90 -0.35 -10.30 -3.92
CA HIS A 90 -1.14 -11.05 -2.94
C HIS A 90 -0.38 -11.16 -1.62
N THR A 91 -1.02 -10.75 -0.52
CA THR A 91 -0.52 -10.91 0.84
C THR A 91 -1.30 -11.99 1.57
N ASN A 92 -0.58 -12.87 2.25
CA ASN A 92 -1.14 -13.79 3.21
C ASN A 92 -0.35 -13.73 4.52
N THR A 93 -0.97 -13.12 5.53
CA THR A 93 -0.45 -13.01 6.90
C THR A 93 0.89 -12.25 6.92
N ILE A 94 0.99 -11.20 6.10
CA ILE A 94 2.15 -10.33 5.97
C ILE A 94 1.68 -8.91 5.63
N ASN A 95 2.46 -7.92 6.03
CA ASN A 95 2.24 -6.53 5.63
C ASN A 95 3.26 -6.11 4.59
N VAL A 96 2.87 -5.15 3.74
CA VAL A 96 3.82 -4.33 2.99
C VAL A 96 3.68 -2.88 3.41
N LYS A 97 4.80 -2.17 3.41
CA LYS A 97 4.85 -0.74 3.68
C LYS A 97 5.46 -0.02 2.50
N PHE A 98 4.74 0.97 2.00
CA PHE A 98 5.20 1.89 0.99
C PHE A 98 5.71 3.16 1.68
N ASP A 99 6.99 3.46 1.47
CA ASP A 99 7.66 4.64 1.99
C ASP A 99 7.73 5.72 0.89
N PHE A 100 7.20 6.89 1.21
CA PHE A 100 7.16 8.06 0.35
C PHE A 100 8.16 9.14 0.76
N ALA A 101 9.05 8.89 1.72
CA ALA A 101 9.99 9.89 2.26
C ALA A 101 10.95 10.45 1.20
N ALA A 102 11.20 9.72 0.12
CA ALA A 102 12.01 10.20 -1.01
C ALA A 102 11.22 11.06 -2.02
N LEU A 103 9.92 11.28 -1.80
CA LEU A 103 9.05 12.13 -2.61
C LEU A 103 8.91 13.53 -2.00
N PRO A 104 8.56 14.55 -2.80
CA PRO A 104 7.96 15.77 -2.26
C PRO A 104 6.70 15.44 -1.44
N PRO A 105 6.23 16.37 -0.58
CA PRO A 105 5.08 16.11 0.31
C PRO A 105 3.89 15.47 -0.42
N VAL A 106 3.58 14.21 -0.09
CA VAL A 106 2.42 13.49 -0.63
C VAL A 106 1.18 13.95 0.13
N VAL A 107 0.13 14.32 -0.58
CA VAL A 107 -1.16 14.73 0.02
C VAL A 107 -2.31 13.81 -0.32
N LEU A 108 -2.08 12.90 -1.27
CA LEU A 108 -3.08 11.95 -1.72
C LEU A 108 -2.37 10.64 -2.09
N ALA A 109 -2.80 9.53 -1.53
CA ALA A 109 -2.37 8.19 -1.92
C ALA A 109 -3.61 7.36 -2.27
N HIS A 110 -3.51 6.54 -3.29
CA HIS A 110 -4.61 5.70 -3.78
C HIS A 110 -4.08 4.31 -4.13
N PHE A 111 -4.80 3.28 -3.71
CA PHE A 111 -4.54 1.91 -4.14
C PHE A 111 -5.83 1.16 -4.48
N GLU A 112 -5.68 0.21 -5.39
CA GLU A 112 -6.72 -0.78 -5.69
C GLU A 112 -6.52 -2.02 -4.82
N TYR A 113 -7.59 -2.75 -4.51
CA TYR A 113 -7.48 -3.97 -3.71
C TYR A 113 -8.50 -5.04 -4.08
N VAL A 114 -8.19 -6.29 -3.74
CA VAL A 114 -9.18 -7.37 -3.63
C VAL A 114 -9.06 -7.97 -2.25
N ASP A 115 -10.20 -8.06 -1.57
CA ASP A 115 -10.36 -8.61 -0.23
C ASP A 115 -11.24 -9.85 -0.31
N LEU A 116 -10.67 -11.01 0.03
CA LEU A 116 -11.38 -12.30 0.04
C LEU A 116 -11.73 -12.78 1.46
N GLY A 117 -11.47 -11.95 2.49
CA GLY A 117 -11.75 -12.26 3.89
C GLY A 117 -10.54 -12.18 4.83
N GLY A 118 -10.75 -12.54 6.09
CA GLY A 118 -9.73 -12.49 7.14
C GLY A 118 -9.46 -11.09 7.69
N ILE A 119 -8.38 -10.97 8.46
CA ILE A 119 -7.97 -9.72 9.13
C ILE A 119 -7.01 -8.93 8.24
N LYS A 120 -7.15 -7.60 8.27
CA LYS A 120 -6.26 -6.65 7.61
C LYS A 120 -5.53 -5.80 8.64
N ASN A 121 -4.39 -5.31 8.23
CA ASN A 121 -3.62 -4.31 8.95
C ASN A 121 -3.54 -3.07 8.09
N PHE A 122 -3.80 -1.92 8.69
CA PHE A 122 -3.74 -0.64 8.00
C PHE A 122 -3.10 0.41 8.89
N GLN A 123 -2.16 1.16 8.34
CA GLN A 123 -1.50 2.26 9.04
C GLN A 123 -1.05 3.33 8.06
N ILE A 124 -1.30 4.59 8.43
CA ILE A 124 -0.76 5.76 7.72
C ILE A 124 0.32 6.37 8.60
N ASN A 125 1.50 6.63 8.05
CA ASN A 125 2.66 7.14 8.81
C ASN A 125 2.93 6.28 10.06
N ASN A 126 3.09 6.93 11.21
CA ASN A 126 3.28 6.31 12.53
C ASN A 126 2.01 6.35 13.39
N THR A 127 0.82 6.42 12.77
CA THR A 127 -0.44 6.34 13.52
C THR A 127 -0.60 4.94 14.14
N PRO A 128 -1.45 4.75 15.17
CA PRO A 128 -1.68 3.41 15.71
C PRO A 128 -2.13 2.44 14.60
N LEU A 129 -1.51 1.25 14.57
CA LEU A 129 -1.89 0.18 13.64
C LEU A 129 -3.35 -0.22 13.85
N GLN A 130 -4.11 -0.32 12.77
CA GLN A 130 -5.48 -0.79 12.81
C GLN A 130 -5.55 -2.24 12.37
N GLU A 131 -6.02 -3.11 13.27
CA GLU A 131 -6.42 -4.48 12.97
C GLU A 131 -7.92 -4.47 12.65
N ILE A 132 -8.28 -4.72 11.39
CA ILE A 132 -9.65 -4.52 10.88
C ILE A 132 -10.17 -5.75 10.13
N PRO A 133 -11.49 -6.02 10.17
CA PRO A 133 -12.09 -7.19 9.52
C PRO A 133 -12.23 -7.06 7.99
N ASN A 134 -12.06 -5.86 7.43
CA ASN A 134 -12.03 -5.53 6.01
C ASN A 134 -11.71 -4.04 5.85
N LEU A 135 -11.36 -3.59 4.63
CA LEU A 135 -10.94 -2.19 4.40
C LEU A 135 -12.08 -1.16 4.59
N ASN A 136 -13.36 -1.54 4.49
CA ASN A 136 -14.46 -0.60 4.78
C ASN A 136 -14.58 -0.27 6.28
N ALA A 137 -13.85 -0.98 7.15
CA ALA A 137 -13.80 -0.72 8.58
C ALA A 137 -12.64 0.20 9.00
N ILE A 138 -11.86 0.77 8.05
CA ILE A 138 -10.81 1.73 8.37
C ILE A 138 -11.42 2.95 9.08
N VAL A 139 -10.88 3.29 10.24
CA VAL A 139 -11.16 4.54 10.93
C VAL A 139 -10.11 5.55 10.51
N SER A 140 -10.52 6.70 9.96
CA SER A 140 -9.58 7.74 9.53
C SER A 140 -8.74 8.24 10.74
N PRO A 141 -7.41 8.10 10.71
CA PRO A 141 -6.56 8.67 11.75
C PRO A 141 -6.57 10.20 11.71
N ALA A 142 -6.24 10.85 12.83
CA ALA A 142 -6.12 12.31 12.88
C ALA A 142 -5.12 12.83 11.82
N GLY A 143 -5.50 13.89 11.11
CA GLY A 143 -4.70 14.46 10.03
C GLY A 143 -4.90 13.80 8.67
N PHE A 144 -5.79 12.80 8.55
CA PHE A 144 -6.09 12.14 7.28
C PHE A 144 -7.59 11.89 7.12
N THR A 145 -8.03 11.83 5.87
CA THR A 145 -9.33 11.27 5.48
C THR A 145 -9.07 10.00 4.67
N VAL A 146 -9.74 8.91 5.03
CA VAL A 146 -9.71 7.66 4.26
C VAL A 146 -11.09 7.40 3.68
N VAL A 147 -11.16 7.23 2.36
CA VAL A 147 -12.39 6.90 1.64
C VAL A 147 -12.19 5.56 0.95
N VAL A 148 -13.08 4.62 1.23
CA VAL A 148 -13.13 3.32 0.55
C VAL A 148 -14.35 3.30 -0.36
N THR A 149 -14.13 3.07 -1.65
CA THR A 149 -15.19 3.01 -2.66
C THR A 149 -14.98 1.81 -3.55
N ALA A 150 -15.85 0.80 -3.41
CA ALA A 150 -15.69 -0.50 -4.05
C ALA A 150 -14.29 -1.08 -3.76
N ASN A 151 -13.51 -1.36 -4.80
CA ASN A 151 -12.16 -1.95 -4.71
C ASN A 151 -11.04 -0.90 -4.64
N ASN A 152 -11.33 0.31 -4.17
CA ASN A 152 -10.37 1.41 -4.12
C ASN A 152 -10.33 2.02 -2.73
N VAL A 153 -9.12 2.36 -2.27
CA VAL A 153 -8.89 3.13 -1.06
C VAL A 153 -8.13 4.39 -1.40
N THR A 154 -8.67 5.53 -0.98
CA THR A 154 -8.06 6.84 -1.14
C THR A 154 -7.75 7.43 0.23
N VAL A 155 -6.51 7.87 0.42
CA VAL A 155 -6.04 8.56 1.62
C VAL A 155 -5.68 9.99 1.27
N GLU A 156 -6.30 10.95 1.94
CA GLU A 156 -6.07 12.39 1.77
C GLU A 156 -5.46 13.00 3.03
N SER A 157 -4.44 13.82 2.87
CA SER A 157 -3.88 14.66 3.94
C SER A 157 -4.86 15.75 4.33
N VAL A 158 -5.11 15.90 5.63
CA VAL A 158 -5.92 16.96 6.21
C VAL A 158 -5.02 17.87 7.06
N GLY A 159 -5.17 19.19 6.90
CA GLY A 159 -4.44 20.17 7.72
C GLY A 159 -2.94 20.26 7.42
N GLY A 160 -2.49 19.78 6.24
CA GLY A 160 -1.11 19.89 5.79
C GLY A 160 -0.15 18.84 6.36
N THR A 161 -0.68 17.76 6.95
CA THR A 161 0.13 16.63 7.42
C THR A 161 0.46 15.70 6.24
N PRO A 162 1.70 15.67 5.72
CA PRO A 162 2.00 14.85 4.56
C PRO A 162 1.89 13.36 4.86
N ILE A 163 1.52 12.61 3.83
CA ILE A 163 1.61 11.15 3.82
C ILE A 163 3.08 10.80 3.56
N THR A 164 3.69 10.10 4.51
CA THR A 164 5.10 9.68 4.47
C THR A 164 5.23 8.17 4.33
N SER A 165 4.23 7.42 4.79
CA SER A 165 4.15 5.99 4.50
C SER A 165 2.71 5.48 4.56
N LEU A 166 2.49 4.35 3.88
CA LEU A 166 1.27 3.57 3.95
C LEU A 166 1.63 2.10 4.16
N LEU A 167 1.15 1.51 5.25
CA LEU A 167 1.27 0.07 5.50
C LEU A 167 -0.10 -0.58 5.32
N ILE A 168 -0.10 -1.66 4.55
CA ILE A 168 -1.28 -2.47 4.25
C ILE A 168 -0.89 -3.94 4.15
N GLY A 169 -1.75 -4.82 4.62
CA GLY A 169 -1.62 -6.26 4.41
C GLY A 169 -2.76 -7.02 5.05
N GLY A 170 -2.78 -8.33 4.82
CA GLY A 170 -3.88 -9.16 5.28
C GLY A 170 -3.62 -10.65 5.11
N GLN A 171 -4.56 -11.45 5.59
CA GLN A 171 -4.52 -12.92 5.48
C GLN A 171 -4.89 -13.41 4.07
N GLU A 172 -5.82 -12.73 3.40
CA GLU A 172 -6.34 -13.12 2.08
C GLU A 172 -6.60 -11.86 1.26
N ASP A 173 -5.55 -11.07 1.04
CA ASP A 173 -5.63 -9.74 0.45
C ASP A 173 -4.70 -9.55 -0.72
N SER A 174 -5.00 -8.54 -1.52
CA SER A 174 -4.10 -8.16 -2.60
C SER A 174 -4.24 -6.70 -2.99
N VAL A 175 -3.09 -6.09 -3.28
CA VAL A 175 -2.91 -4.68 -3.65
C VAL A 175 -2.30 -4.58 -5.04
#